data_AF-A0A920U438-F1
#
_entry.id   AF-A0A920U438-F1
#
_cell.length_a   1.000
_cell.length_b   1.000
_cell.length_c   1.000
_cell.angle_alpha   90.00
_cell.angle_beta   90.00
_cell.angle_gamma   90.00
#
_symmetry.space_group_name_H-M   'P 1'
#
loop_
_entity.id
_entity.type
_entity.pdbx_description
1 polymer ?
#
loop_
_entity_poly.entity_id
_entity_poly.type
_entity_poly.pdbx_seq_one_letter_code
_entity_poly.pdbx_strand_id
1 'polypeptide(L)' 'MEPEKEVDKLLTSPISAINIGVEDFAENLATQGTQVIHVNWSPPAGGDSEIIAILDKIL' A
#
# COMPACT_ATOMS: atom_id res chain seq x y z
N MET A 1 -29.64 6.35 -22.88
CA MET A 1 -28.71 5.80 -21.87
C MET A 1 -27.79 6.94 -21.51
N GLU A 2 -27.69 7.31 -20.23
CA GLU A 2 -26.72 8.35 -19.84
C GLU A 2 -25.30 7.88 -20.24
N PRO A 3 -24.45 8.78 -20.73
CA PRO A 3 -23.06 8.43 -20.98
C PRO A 3 -22.40 8.01 -19.67
N GLU A 4 -21.69 6.89 -19.70
CA GLU A 4 -20.91 6.39 -18.58
C GLU A 4 -19.89 7.45 -18.14
N LYS A 5 -19.87 7.81 -16.85
CA LYS A 5 -18.95 8.84 -16.36
C LYS A 5 -17.56 8.24 -16.24
N GLU A 6 -16.54 9.04 -16.46
CA GLU A 6 -15.13 8.61 -16.31
C GLU A 6 -14.82 8.06 -14.90
N VAL A 7 -15.54 8.55 -13.89
CA VAL A 7 -15.44 8.04 -12.51
C VAL A 7 -15.96 6.60 -12.42
N ASP A 8 -17.03 6.26 -13.13
CA ASP A 8 -17.61 4.91 -13.11
C ASP A 8 -16.60 3.92 -13.69
N LYS A 9 -15.98 4.25 -14.83
CA LYS A 9 -14.90 3.45 -15.43
C LYS A 9 -13.72 3.27 -14.50
N LEU A 10 -13.30 4.33 -13.79
CA LEU A 10 -12.17 4.25 -12.84
C LEU A 10 -12.47 3.24 -11.72
N LEU A 11 -13.69 3.21 -11.21
CA LEU A 11 -14.08 2.37 -10.06
C LEU A 11 -14.39 0.92 -10.45
N THR A 12 -14.77 0.65 -11.71
CA THR A 12 -15.07 -0.71 -12.19
C THR A 12 -13.89 -1.39 -12.88
N SER A 13 -12.84 -0.65 -13.23
CA SER A 13 -11.65 -1.21 -13.85
C SER A 13 -10.81 -2.00 -12.83
N PRO A 14 -10.11 -3.07 -13.25
CA PRO A 14 -9.16 -3.78 -12.39
C PRO A 14 -8.11 -2.81 -11.82
N ILE A 15 -7.84 -2.93 -10.53
CA ILE A 15 -6.85 -2.09 -9.83
C ILE A 15 -5.52 -2.83 -9.79
N SER A 16 -4.43 -2.11 -10.09
CA SER A 16 -3.07 -2.52 -9.80
C SER A 16 -2.49 -1.59 -8.74
N ALA A 17 -1.96 -2.15 -7.65
CA ALA A 17 -1.52 -1.40 -6.48
C ALA A 17 0.01 -1.38 -6.34
N ILE A 18 0.54 -0.26 -5.87
CA ILE A 18 1.91 -0.13 -5.36
C ILE A 18 1.77 0.14 -3.86
N ASN A 19 2.08 -0.86 -3.04
CA ASN A 19 1.97 -0.75 -1.59
C ASN A 19 3.25 -0.17 -0.99
N ILE A 20 3.11 0.91 -0.21
CA ILE A 20 4.18 1.50 0.61
C ILE A 20 3.66 1.55 2.04
N GLY A 21 4.45 1.04 3.00
CA GLY A 21 4.04 0.93 4.40
C GLY A 21 4.10 -0.52 4.87
N VAL A 22 3.06 -0.98 5.55
CA VAL A 22 3.02 -2.33 6.12
C VAL A 22 2.92 -3.41 5.04
N GLU A 23 3.77 -4.43 5.13
CA GLU A 23 3.85 -5.53 4.16
C GLU A 23 2.55 -6.35 4.11
N ASP A 24 1.95 -6.63 5.27
CA ASP A 24 0.69 -7.37 5.43
C ASP A 24 -0.45 -6.79 4.60
N PHE A 25 -0.44 -5.47 4.32
CA PHE A 25 -1.46 -4.88 3.45
C PHE A 25 -1.32 -5.34 1.99
N ALA A 26 -0.09 -5.48 1.48
CA ALA A 26 0.15 -6.07 0.17
C ALA A 26 -0.24 -7.55 0.15
N GLU A 27 0.08 -8.32 1.19
CA GLU A 27 -0.30 -9.73 1.28
C GLU A 27 -1.82 -9.92 1.26
N ASN A 28 -2.55 -9.06 1.99
CA ASN A 28 -4.01 -9.05 2.00
C ASN A 28 -4.60 -8.73 0.63
N LEU A 29 -4.02 -7.78 -0.11
CA LEU A 29 -4.43 -7.47 -1.48
C LEU A 29 -4.15 -8.63 -2.45
N ALA A 30 -2.97 -9.25 -2.34
CA ALA A 30 -2.59 -10.40 -3.16
C ALA A 30 -3.51 -11.61 -2.92
N THR A 31 -3.90 -11.86 -1.67
CA THR A 31 -4.83 -12.94 -1.29
C THR A 31 -6.23 -12.73 -1.90
N GLN A 32 -6.63 -11.47 -2.10
CA GLN A 32 -7.88 -11.11 -2.79
C GLN A 32 -7.75 -11.14 -4.32
N GLY A 33 -6.61 -11.57 -4.87
CA GLY A 33 -6.36 -11.65 -6.30
C GLY A 33 -6.02 -10.30 -6.95
N THR A 34 -5.75 -9.26 -6.17
CA THR A 34 -5.36 -7.94 -6.70
C THR A 34 -3.89 -7.96 -7.12
N GLN A 35 -3.57 -7.36 -8.27
CA GLN A 35 -2.19 -7.19 -8.69
C GLN A 35 -1.54 -6.13 -7.81
N VAL A 36 -0.54 -6.51 -7.02
CA VAL A 36 0.13 -5.61 -6.07
C VAL A 36 1.63 -5.83 -6.09
N ILE A 37 2.40 -4.74 -5.97
CA ILE A 37 3.84 -4.75 -5.71
C ILE A 37 4.08 -4.01 -4.40
N HIS A 38 4.79 -4.64 -3.47
CA HIS A 38 5.23 -3.97 -2.25
C HIS A 38 6.60 -3.31 -2.46
N VAL A 39 6.70 -2.04 -2.07
CA VAL A 39 7.97 -1.31 -2.07
C VAL A 39 8.57 -1.43 -0.68
N ASN A 40 9.72 -2.11 -0.59
CA ASN A 40 10.55 -2.06 0.60
C ASN A 40 11.16 -0.65 0.73
N TRP A 41 10.50 0.19 1.52
CA TRP A 41 10.82 1.61 1.66
C TRP A 41 11.21 1.93 3.10
N SER A 42 12.22 2.78 3.25
CA SER A 42 12.63 3.35 4.54
C SER A 42 12.84 4.87 4.42
N PRO A 43 12.64 5.65 5.51
CA PRO A 43 12.90 7.08 5.50
C PRO A 43 14.37 7.40 5.15
N PRO A 44 14.64 8.38 4.26
CA PRO A 44 15.98 8.64 3.73
C PRO A 44 17.01 9.06 4.80
N ALA A 45 16.57 9.67 5.90
CA ALA A 45 17.44 10.14 6.97
C ALA A 45 17.69 9.10 8.08
N GLY A 46 17.18 7.86 7.94
CA GLY A 46 17.40 6.77 8.90
C GLY A 46 16.70 6.94 10.26
N GLY A 47 16.27 8.14 10.63
CA GLY A 47 15.60 8.46 11.90
C GLY A 47 16.56 8.50 13.10
N ASP A 48 16.02 8.84 14.27
CA ASP A 48 16.76 8.72 15.52
C ASP A 48 16.72 7.25 15.97
N SER A 49 17.91 6.64 16.11
CA SER A 49 18.06 5.23 16.46
C SER A 49 17.46 4.88 17.82
N GLU A 50 17.47 5.80 18.79
CA GLU A 50 16.89 5.56 20.11
C GLU A 50 15.36 5.47 20.02
N ILE A 51 14.76 6.39 19.26
CA ILE A 51 13.31 6.41 19.03
C ILE A 51 12.86 5.17 18.24
N ILE A 52 13.60 4.77 17.20
CA ILE A 52 13.31 3.56 16.44
C ILE A 52 13.34 2.31 17.34
N ALA A 53 14.37 2.19 18.19
CA ALA A 53 14.47 1.07 19.12
C ALA A 53 13.35 1.03 20.18
N ILE A 54 12.74 2.18 20.50
CA ILE A 54 11.56 2.23 21.36
C ILE A 54 10.31 1.77 20.59
N LEU A 55 10.13 2.24 19.35
CA LEU A 55 9.04 1.83 18.47
C LEU A 55 9.04 0.31 18.23
N ASP A 56 10.20 -0.28 17.96
CA ASP A 56 10.35 -1.73 17.73
C ASP A 56 9.99 -2.60 18.95
N LYS A 57 9.90 -2.02 20.16
CA LYS A 57 9.50 -2.75 21.37
C LYS A 57 8.00 -2.71 21.62
N ILE A 58 7.29 -1.76 21.01
CA ILE A 58 5.86 -1.52 21.25
C ILE A 58 4.98 -1.89 20.05
N LEU A 59 5.58 -2.01 18.86
CA LEU A 59 4.99 -2.57 17.65
C LEU A 59 5.28 -4.07 17.60
#